data_AF-A0A8H3XGB9-F1
#
_entry.id   AF-A0A8H3XGB9-F1
#
_cell.length_a   1.000
_cell.length_b   1.000
_cell.length_c   1.000
_cell.angle_alpha   90.00
_cell.angle_beta   90.00
_cell.angle_gamma   90.00
#
_symmetry.space_group_name_H-M   'P 1'
#
loop_
_entity.id
_entity.type
_entity.pdbx_description
1 polymer ?
#
loop_
_entity_poly.entity_id
_entity_poly.type
_entity_poly.pdbx_seq_one_letter_code
_entity_poly.pdbx_strand_id
1 'polypeptide(L)'
;MSTKFLSDIAEDYKQLYDTRENYDVIIYAGEEHNVEEIHAHSLVLRTRSAYFRGALTSDWAMKDKDSGCFIFKKPNISSPIFELVLKFLYCGEVDIHDQEGKTILDLLVASDEFGLMKLIDYVQQYFVENQKNFLQQNPVGTLHIAARHE
;
A
#
# COMPACT_ATOMS: atom_id res chain seq x y z
N MET A 1 -25.22 16.81 22.49
CA MET A 1 -23.99 16.00 22.63
C MET A 1 -23.67 15.40 21.28
N SER A 2 -22.39 15.33 20.90
CA SER A 2 -21.94 14.71 19.64
C SER A 2 -21.08 13.50 19.98
N THR A 3 -21.45 12.32 19.48
CA THR A 3 -20.68 11.08 19.59
C THR A 3 -20.05 10.77 18.24
N LYS A 4 -18.83 10.21 18.23
CA LYS A 4 -18.12 9.81 17.00
C LYS A 4 -18.02 8.30 16.95
N PHE A 5 -18.43 7.71 15.83
CA PHE A 5 -18.44 6.26 15.58
C PHE A 5 -17.38 5.90 14.52
N LEU A 6 -16.12 6.26 14.78
CA LEU A 6 -15.05 6.10 13.80
C LEU A 6 -14.62 4.63 13.62
N SER A 7 -14.71 3.83 14.68
CA SER A 7 -14.44 2.39 14.65
C SER A 7 -15.38 1.67 13.69
N ASP A 8 -16.66 2.03 13.73
CA ASP A 8 -17.70 1.36 12.96
C ASP A 8 -17.47 1.60 11.46
N ILE A 9 -17.13 2.84 11.09
CA ILE A 9 -16.74 3.17 9.72
C ILE A 9 -15.49 2.39 9.30
N ALA A 10 -14.46 2.32 10.15
CA ALA A 10 -13.24 1.58 9.82
C ALA A 10 -13.52 0.09 9.57
N GLU A 11 -14.43 -0.50 10.36
CA GLU A 11 -14.88 -1.89 10.20
C GLU A 11 -15.70 -2.09 8.91
N ASP A 12 -16.59 -1.15 8.57
CA ASP A 12 -17.33 -1.18 7.29
C ASP A 12 -16.37 -1.18 6.08
N TYR A 13 -15.33 -0.34 6.10
CA TYR A 13 -14.32 -0.33 5.05
C TYR A 13 -13.42 -1.57 5.09
N LYS A 14 -13.18 -2.17 6.25
CA LYS A 14 -12.49 -3.44 6.36
C LYS A 14 -13.29 -4.58 5.71
N GLN A 15 -14.59 -4.63 5.92
CA GLN A 15 -15.47 -5.58 5.23
C GLN A 15 -15.47 -5.34 3.71
N LEU A 16 -15.46 -4.08 3.27
CA LEU A 16 -15.34 -3.74 1.85
C LEU A 16 -13.97 -4.17 1.28
N TYR A 17 -12.92 -4.09 2.08
CA TYR A 17 -11.63 -4.67 1.76
C TYR A 17 -11.80 -6.20 1.63
N ASP A 18 -12.23 -6.93 2.64
CA ASP A 18 -12.27 -8.40 2.61
C ASP A 18 -13.15 -8.98 1.48
N THR A 19 -14.28 -8.34 1.17
CA THR A 19 -15.24 -8.84 0.19
C THR A 19 -14.89 -8.48 -1.26
N ARG A 20 -14.20 -7.36 -1.48
CA ARG A 20 -13.85 -6.82 -2.82
C ARG A 20 -15.07 -6.62 -3.75
N GLU A 21 -16.28 -6.59 -3.19
CA GLU A 21 -17.50 -6.47 -3.99
C GLU A 21 -17.58 -5.12 -4.70
N ASN A 22 -18.00 -5.15 -5.98
CA ASN A 22 -18.09 -3.96 -6.84
C ASN A 22 -16.74 -3.23 -7.06
N TYR A 23 -15.64 -3.99 -7.07
CA TYR A 23 -14.35 -3.44 -7.49
C TYR A 23 -14.44 -2.80 -8.87
N ASP A 24 -13.67 -1.73 -9.05
CA ASP A 24 -13.53 -1.02 -10.32
C ASP A 24 -12.06 -0.76 -10.67
N VAL A 25 -11.13 -1.34 -9.90
CA VAL A 25 -9.68 -1.32 -10.13
C VAL A 25 -9.13 -2.73 -10.05
N ILE A 26 -8.33 -3.10 -11.05
CA ILE A 26 -7.54 -4.33 -11.09
C ILE A 26 -6.07 -3.93 -11.03
N ILE A 27 -5.38 -4.42 -10.00
CA ILE A 27 -3.96 -4.19 -9.76
C ILE A 27 -3.19 -5.45 -10.12
N TYR A 28 -2.19 -5.32 -10.98
CA TYR A 28 -1.23 -6.39 -11.24
C TYR A 28 0.07 -6.08 -10.49
N ALA A 29 0.31 -6.79 -9.39
CA ALA A 29 1.45 -6.58 -8.49
C ALA A 29 2.47 -7.73 -8.61
N GLY A 30 3.76 -7.41 -8.60
CA GLY A 30 4.86 -8.38 -8.66
C GLY A 30 5.51 -8.50 -10.04
N GLU A 31 6.71 -9.08 -10.07
CA GLU A 31 7.51 -9.22 -11.29
C GLU A 31 7.21 -10.52 -12.05
N GLU A 32 7.09 -10.41 -13.37
CA GLU A 32 6.99 -11.51 -14.35
C GLU A 32 6.12 -12.70 -13.91
N HIS A 33 6.75 -13.74 -13.37
CA HIS A 33 6.16 -15.04 -13.04
C HIS A 33 5.44 -15.05 -11.68
N ASN A 34 5.59 -13.98 -10.89
CA ASN A 34 4.94 -13.80 -9.58
C ASN A 34 3.95 -12.63 -9.60
N VAL A 35 3.40 -12.31 -10.78
CA VAL A 35 2.33 -11.32 -10.90
C VAL A 35 1.05 -11.89 -10.32
N GLU A 36 0.49 -11.19 -9.35
CA GLU A 36 -0.85 -11.49 -8.81
C GLU A 36 -1.83 -10.36 -9.16
N GLU A 37 -3.07 -10.77 -9.36
CA GLU A 37 -4.20 -9.86 -9.60
C GLU A 37 -4.88 -9.53 -8.27
N ILE A 38 -5.00 -8.24 -7.96
CA ILE A 38 -5.62 -7.73 -6.73
C ILE A 38 -6.74 -6.76 -7.12
N HIS A 39 -7.91 -6.91 -6.49
CA HIS A 39 -9.07 -6.05 -6.75
C HIS A 39 -9.18 -4.92 -5.72
N ALA A 40 -9.59 -3.73 -6.16
CA ALA A 40 -9.73 -2.56 -5.29
C ALA A 40 -10.78 -1.57 -5.80
N HIS A 41 -11.04 -0.54 -4.98
CA HIS A 41 -12.01 0.53 -5.27
C HIS A 41 -11.32 1.85 -5.53
N SER A 42 -11.53 2.42 -6.73
CA SER A 42 -10.92 3.66 -7.18
C SER A 42 -11.25 4.82 -6.25
N LEU A 43 -12.49 4.89 -5.76
CA LEU A 43 -12.92 5.94 -4.84
C LEU A 43 -12.15 5.91 -3.52
N VAL A 44 -11.89 4.71 -2.97
CA VAL A 44 -11.08 4.55 -1.75
C VAL A 44 -9.65 5.02 -2.02
N LEU A 45 -9.01 4.48 -3.05
CA LEU A 45 -7.62 4.79 -3.38
C LEU A 45 -7.41 6.30 -3.62
N ARG A 46 -8.26 6.92 -4.46
CA ARG A 46 -8.17 8.36 -4.81
C ARG A 46 -8.51 9.28 -3.65
N THR A 47 -9.30 8.82 -2.69
CA THR A 47 -9.60 9.58 -1.46
C THR A 47 -8.40 9.57 -0.53
N ARG A 48 -7.73 8.43 -0.42
CA ARG A 48 -6.71 8.17 0.60
C ARG A 48 -5.28 8.51 0.15
N SER A 49 -5.05 8.67 -1.15
CA SER A 49 -3.74 9.01 -1.72
C SER A 49 -3.86 9.96 -2.91
N ALA A 50 -3.06 11.04 -2.89
CA ALA A 50 -2.93 11.95 -4.03
C ALA A 50 -2.28 11.27 -5.24
N TYR A 51 -1.39 10.31 -5.01
CA TYR A 51 -0.77 9.49 -6.04
C TYR A 51 -1.85 8.71 -6.81
N PHE A 52 -2.66 7.92 -6.11
CA PHE A 52 -3.76 7.17 -6.75
C PHE A 52 -4.82 8.09 -7.34
N ARG A 53 -5.05 9.27 -6.76
CA ARG A 53 -5.90 10.30 -7.37
C ARG A 53 -5.42 10.65 -8.76
N GLY A 54 -4.14 11.00 -8.93
CA GLY A 54 -3.57 11.32 -10.24
C GLY A 54 -3.54 10.12 -11.18
N ALA A 55 -3.10 8.96 -10.69
CA ALA A 55 -2.96 7.74 -11.47
C ALA A 55 -4.30 7.26 -12.06
N LEU A 56 -5.39 7.32 -11.28
CA LEU A 56 -6.71 6.81 -11.68
C LEU A 56 -7.62 7.89 -12.32
N THR A 57 -7.16 9.13 -12.49
CA THR A 57 -7.90 10.17 -13.23
C THR A 57 -7.27 10.58 -14.56
N SER A 58 -6.00 10.25 -14.75
CA SER A 58 -5.27 10.55 -15.98
C SER A 58 -5.37 9.39 -16.97
N ASP A 59 -4.94 9.62 -18.21
CA ASP A 59 -4.79 8.57 -19.23
C ASP A 59 -3.78 7.46 -18.84
N TRP A 60 -3.14 7.54 -17.66
CA TRP A 60 -2.19 6.56 -17.14
C TRP A 60 -2.84 5.25 -16.68
N ALA A 61 -4.04 5.28 -16.11
CA ALA A 61 -4.80 4.06 -15.85
C ALA A 61 -5.56 3.69 -17.12
N MET A 62 -5.17 2.58 -17.76
CA MET A 62 -5.93 2.04 -18.88
C MET A 62 -7.26 1.57 -18.34
N LYS A 63 -8.35 2.23 -18.74
CA LYS A 63 -9.67 1.66 -18.52
C LYS A 63 -9.84 0.52 -19.50
N ASP A 64 -9.95 -0.69 -18.97
CA ASP A 64 -10.23 -1.85 -19.79
C ASP A 64 -11.60 -1.71 -20.43
N LYS A 65 -11.69 -1.98 -21.73
CA LYS A 65 -12.89 -1.69 -22.52
C LYS A 65 -14.01 -2.69 -22.26
N ASP A 66 -13.67 -3.91 -21.85
CA ASP A 66 -14.62 -4.98 -21.68
C ASP A 66 -15.18 -5.00 -20.25
N SER A 67 -14.30 -4.93 -19.24
CA SER A 67 -14.68 -4.89 -17.83
C SER A 67 -15.08 -3.50 -17.34
N GLY A 68 -14.62 -2.44 -18.00
CA GLY A 68 -14.77 -1.06 -17.51
C GLY A 68 -13.92 -0.73 -16.28
N CYS A 69 -13.04 -1.63 -15.83
CA CYS A 69 -12.17 -1.44 -14.68
C CYS A 69 -10.92 -0.64 -15.04
N PHE A 70 -10.35 0.08 -14.07
CA PHE A 70 -9.02 0.66 -14.20
C PHE A 70 -7.95 -0.43 -14.03
N ILE A 71 -7.04 -0.54 -14.98
CA ILE A 71 -5.89 -1.44 -14.89
C ILE A 71 -4.68 -0.70 -14.36
N PHE A 72 -4.14 -1.16 -13.24
CA PHE A 72 -2.99 -0.55 -12.57
C PHE A 72 -1.85 -1.56 -12.42
N LYS A 73 -0.72 -1.34 -13.08
CA LYS A 73 0.40 -2.30 -13.08
C LYS A 73 1.54 -1.80 -12.18
N LYS A 74 1.97 -2.63 -11.24
CA LYS A 74 3.07 -2.36 -10.32
C LYS A 74 4.01 -3.56 -10.21
N PRO A 75 4.86 -3.77 -11.23
CA PRO A 75 5.78 -4.90 -11.22
C PRO A 75 6.80 -4.79 -10.08
N ASN A 76 7.16 -3.56 -9.69
CA ASN A 76 8.17 -3.29 -8.66
C ASN A 76 7.69 -3.47 -7.21
N ILE A 77 6.42 -3.83 -6.99
CA ILE A 77 5.84 -4.03 -5.65
C ILE A 77 5.21 -5.42 -5.63
N SER A 78 5.61 -6.27 -4.69
CA SER A 78 5.04 -7.61 -4.55
C SER A 78 3.60 -7.55 -4.01
N SER A 79 2.81 -8.56 -4.34
CA SER A 79 1.42 -8.68 -3.89
C SER A 79 1.25 -8.58 -2.36
N PRO A 80 2.05 -9.27 -1.52
CA PRO A 80 1.94 -9.14 -0.06
C PRO A 80 2.16 -7.72 0.46
N ILE A 81 3.09 -6.97 -0.13
CA ILE A 81 3.34 -5.57 0.25
C ILE A 81 2.17 -4.68 -0.19
N PHE A 82 1.62 -4.94 -1.38
CA PHE A 82 0.47 -4.22 -1.88
C PHE A 82 -0.77 -4.43 -0.98
N GLU A 83 -0.99 -5.64 -0.48
CA GLU A 83 -2.10 -5.93 0.44
C GLU A 83 -1.97 -5.18 1.77
N LEU A 84 -0.75 -5.07 2.33
CA LEU A 84 -0.52 -4.22 3.51
C LEU A 84 -0.86 -2.75 3.24
N VAL A 85 -0.47 -2.23 2.08
CA VAL A 85 -0.83 -0.86 1.67
C VAL A 85 -2.34 -0.70 1.50
N LEU A 86 -3.02 -1.65 0.85
CA LEU A 86 -4.47 -1.58 0.66
C LEU A 86 -5.21 -1.61 1.99
N LYS A 87 -4.81 -2.50 2.90
CA LYS A 87 -5.43 -2.57 4.23
C LYS A 87 -5.29 -1.24 4.99
N PHE A 88 -4.12 -0.60 4.90
CA PHE A 88 -3.91 0.75 5.44
C PHE A 88 -4.84 1.80 4.79
N LEU A 89 -4.99 1.75 3.47
CA LEU A 89 -5.83 2.71 2.76
C LEU A 89 -7.30 2.57 3.14
N TYR A 90 -7.79 1.34 3.30
CA TYR A 90 -9.20 1.05 3.61
C TYR A 90 -9.54 1.33 5.08
N CYS A 91 -8.84 0.70 6.02
CA CYS A 91 -9.22 0.75 7.45
C CYS A 91 -8.13 1.32 8.36
N GLY A 92 -6.97 1.70 7.82
CA GLY A 92 -5.87 2.25 8.61
C GLY A 92 -5.09 1.21 9.41
N GLU A 93 -5.34 -0.09 9.18
CA GLU A 93 -4.61 -1.19 9.81
C GLU A 93 -3.38 -1.59 8.99
N VAL A 94 -2.26 -1.83 9.67
CA VAL A 94 -1.05 -2.46 9.13
C VAL A 94 -0.48 -3.36 10.21
N ASP A 95 -0.19 -4.61 9.85
CA ASP A 95 0.46 -5.56 10.75
C ASP A 95 1.85 -5.94 10.22
N ILE A 96 2.88 -5.47 10.92
CA ILE A 96 4.29 -5.72 10.60
C ILE A 96 5.06 -6.34 11.76
N HIS A 97 4.37 -6.79 12.82
CA HIS A 97 5.03 -7.20 14.08
C HIS A 97 6.02 -8.35 13.91
N ASP A 98 5.69 -9.32 13.05
CA ASP A 98 6.51 -10.53 12.82
C ASP A 98 7.09 -10.58 11.41
N GLN A 99 7.16 -9.43 10.74
CA GLN A 99 7.66 -9.35 9.38
C GLN A 99 9.19 -9.22 9.34
N GLU A 100 9.80 -9.84 8.34
CA GLU A 100 11.24 -9.71 8.10
C GLU A 100 11.63 -8.26 7.80
N GLY A 101 12.86 -7.87 8.15
CA GLY A 101 13.36 -6.52 7.89
C GLY A 101 13.26 -6.12 6.41
N LYS A 102 13.42 -7.07 5.49
CA LYS A 102 13.21 -6.81 4.05
C LYS A 102 11.76 -6.44 3.73
N THR A 103 10.77 -7.16 4.27
CA THR A 103 9.35 -6.84 4.07
C THR A 103 9.00 -5.45 4.58
N ILE A 104 9.51 -5.08 5.76
CA ILE A 104 9.27 -3.76 6.34
C ILE A 104 9.89 -2.65 5.47
N LEU A 105 11.08 -2.91 4.92
CA LEU A 105 11.75 -2.00 4.00
C LEU A 105 11.04 -1.88 2.65
N ASP A 106 10.56 -2.98 2.08
CA ASP A 106 9.76 -2.98 0.85
C ASP A 106 8.45 -2.21 1.06
N LEU A 107 7.82 -2.33 2.24
CA LEU A 107 6.65 -1.53 2.63
C LEU A 107 6.98 -0.04 2.72
N LEU A 108 8.15 0.32 3.26
CA LEU A 108 8.60 1.71 3.32
C LEU A 108 8.74 2.32 1.92
N VAL A 109 9.39 1.59 1.00
CA VAL A 109 9.56 2.01 -0.40
C VAL A 109 8.21 2.18 -1.09
N ALA A 110 7.28 1.22 -0.93
CA ALA A 110 5.94 1.33 -1.50
C ALA A 110 5.15 2.52 -0.91
N SER A 111 5.31 2.77 0.40
CA SER A 111 4.66 3.88 1.09
C SER A 111 5.12 5.24 0.57
N ASP A 112 6.42 5.39 0.31
CA ASP A 112 7.00 6.57 -0.32
C ASP A 112 6.47 6.76 -1.75
N GLU A 113 6.51 5.70 -2.57
CA GLU A 113 6.02 5.74 -3.94
C GLU A 113 4.56 6.20 -4.04
N PHE A 114 3.71 5.79 -3.08
CA PHE A 114 2.30 6.16 -3.02
C PHE A 114 2.02 7.44 -2.22
N GLY A 115 3.06 8.11 -1.70
CA GLY A 115 2.96 9.36 -0.95
C GLY A 115 2.21 9.23 0.38
N LEU A 116 2.35 8.08 1.06
CA LEU A 116 1.60 7.73 2.28
C LEU A 116 2.36 8.15 3.55
N MET A 117 2.52 9.46 3.76
CA MET A 117 3.35 10.02 4.84
C MET A 117 3.12 9.40 6.22
N LYS A 118 1.86 9.19 6.63
CA LYS A 118 1.56 8.56 7.93
C LYS A 118 2.05 7.12 8.05
N LEU A 119 2.05 6.38 6.94
CA LEU A 119 2.56 5.01 6.90
C LEU A 119 4.09 5.02 6.90
N ILE A 120 4.71 5.96 6.17
CA ILE A 120 6.17 6.18 6.21
C ILE A 120 6.63 6.43 7.64
N ASP A 121 6.02 7.40 8.34
CA ASP A 121 6.38 7.74 9.72
C ASP A 121 6.30 6.52 10.65
N TYR A 122 5.20 5.77 10.55
CA TYR A 122 4.99 4.56 11.36
C TYR A 122 6.03 3.47 11.06
N VAL A 123 6.26 3.16 9.78
CA VAL A 123 7.19 2.11 9.36
C VAL A 123 8.62 2.46 9.74
N GLN A 124 9.04 3.72 9.54
CA GLN A 124 10.37 4.19 9.94
C GLN A 124 10.59 4.07 11.45
N GLN A 125 9.62 4.52 12.26
CA GLN A 125 9.70 4.41 13.70
C GLN A 125 9.83 2.94 14.13
N TYR A 126 8.96 2.08 13.62
CA TYR A 126 8.99 0.65 13.93
C TYR A 126 10.33 0.00 13.54
N PHE A 127 10.88 0.34 12.37
CA PHE A 127 12.12 -0.22 11.86
C PHE A 127 13.33 0.14 12.74
N VAL A 128 13.44 1.40 13.18
CA VAL A 128 14.53 1.86 14.06
C VAL A 128 14.44 1.20 15.44
N GLU A 129 13.23 1.04 15.97
CA GLU A 129 13.00 0.46 17.29
C GLU A 129 13.27 -1.05 17.32
N ASN A 130 12.83 -1.78 16.29
CA ASN A 130 12.71 -3.24 16.33
C ASN A 130 13.69 -4.00 15.41
N GLN A 131 14.26 -3.37 14.37
CA GLN A 131 15.09 -4.05 13.37
C GLN A 131 16.59 -3.73 13.48
N LYS A 132 17.09 -3.52 14.71
CA LYS A 132 18.50 -3.18 14.98
C LYS A 132 19.49 -4.20 14.42
N ASN A 133 19.18 -5.49 14.49
CA ASN A 133 20.04 -6.55 13.97
C ASN A 133 20.13 -6.48 12.43
N PHE A 134 19.01 -6.22 11.76
CA PHE A 134 18.99 -6.04 10.31
C PHE A 134 19.82 -4.82 9.90
N LEU A 135 19.66 -3.69 10.58
CA LEU A 135 20.43 -2.47 10.35
C LEU A 135 21.94 -2.68 10.48
N GLN A 136 22.36 -3.49 11.46
CA GLN A 136 23.77 -3.84 11.66
C GLN A 136 24.31 -4.79 10.59
N GLN A 137 23.49 -5.70 10.08
CA GLN A 137 23.88 -6.68 9.06
C GLN A 137 23.82 -6.11 7.64
N ASN A 138 22.98 -5.10 7.38
CA ASN A 138 22.80 -4.52 6.05
C ASN A 138 22.85 -2.97 6.04
N PRO A 139 23.92 -2.36 6.59
CA PRO A 139 23.98 -0.90 6.73
C PRO A 139 24.01 -0.18 5.39
N VAL A 140 24.69 -0.74 4.38
CA VAL A 140 24.79 -0.14 3.03
C VAL A 140 23.46 -0.20 2.28
N GLY A 141 22.73 -1.32 2.36
CA GLY A 141 21.41 -1.45 1.73
C GLY A 141 20.41 -0.47 2.34
N THR A 142 20.40 -0.33 3.66
CA THR A 142 19.54 0.66 4.34
C THR A 142 19.91 2.09 3.98
N LEU A 143 21.21 2.44 3.98
CA LEU A 143 21.68 3.78 3.60
C LEU A 143 21.35 4.12 2.14
N HIS A 144 21.49 3.17 1.23
CA HIS A 144 21.16 3.37 -0.18
C HIS A 144 19.69 3.69 -0.38
N ILE A 145 18.80 3.05 0.39
CA ILE A 145 17.37 3.35 0.33
C ILE A 145 17.09 4.71 0.97
N ALA A 146 17.59 4.98 2.17
CA ALA A 146 17.43 6.27 2.83
C ALA A 146 17.88 7.46 1.94
N ALA A 147 19.01 7.31 1.23
CA ALA A 147 19.58 8.34 0.37
C ALA A 147 18.84 8.54 -0.97
N ARG A 148 17.95 7.63 -1.39
CA ARG A 148 17.13 7.82 -2.61
C ARG A 148 15.89 8.69 -2.37
N HIS A 149 15.60 9.00 -1.11
CA HIS A 149 14.38 9.70 -0.68
C HIS A 149 14.67 11.04 0.03
N GLU A 150 15.90 11.58 -0.11
CA GLU A 150 16.26 13.00 0.12
C GLU A 150 16.19 13.79 -1.20
#